data_AF-A0A7W1RSX2-F1
#
_entry.id   AF-A0A7W1RSX2-F1
#
_cell.length_a   1.000
_cell.length_b   1.000
_cell.length_c   1.000
_cell.angle_alpha   90.00
_cell.angle_beta   90.00
_cell.angle_gamma   90.00
#
_symmetry.space_group_name_H-M   'P 1'
#
loop_
_entity.id
_entity.type
_entity.pdbx_description
1 polymer ?
#
loop_
_entity_poly.entity_id
_entity_poly.type
_entity_poly.pdbx_seq_one_letter_code
_entity_poly.pdbx_strand_id
1 'polypeptide(L)'
;GSMPLTLRFLPPIGGILYWLRPGTVRLPPWPGKVPLTRGSRRTLVDVVLYAAVLGAGGYLMVADGEAAAGTAAGYLDPVAIAALLGLLAILGLRDKAPFLAARPEVYGFLLVVSLFPSENQIAGWQLAFVCVWWGAAASKLNRHFPYTTTVMISNTPWYPRFVKTRLWKRYPEDVRPSLLAGIAAHIGTALEFGPPLVLLLSGGGWIGTIALIVMVVFHIHITLTFPFGVPLEWNLFMIFGLLFLFGAYADVPLASAGNPLMLVAIVAIGVLLPIAGNLRPDKISFLPGMRYYAGNWPTSLWLFRRDAGAEEKLDHDVTKSATMPITQLTRLYGPDMAGYLMEKVLAFRAMHSHGRALNGLLARAVQDVDEYDVRDGEWLAGAVAGWNFGEGHLHHEQLLEAVQEQCGYEDGDLRVVMLESQPAHIPRQRYRIHDAASGLIEEGWVDVAEMVKRGPWLEESFELPVEVTRRSESAGRPATVR
;
A
#
# COMPACT_ATOMS: atom_id res chain seq x y z
N GLY A 1 -9.01 -1.56 5.90
CA GLY A 1 -8.93 -3.02 5.98
C GLY A 1 -9.66 -3.51 7.20
N SER A 2 -10.50 -4.51 7.03
CA SER A 2 -11.16 -5.25 8.11
C SER A 2 -10.95 -6.74 7.84
N MET A 3 -11.14 -7.58 8.85
CA MET A 3 -11.07 -9.04 8.78
C MET A 3 -9.65 -9.62 8.62
N PRO A 4 -9.47 -10.95 8.79
CA PRO A 4 -8.15 -11.62 8.83
C PRO A 4 -7.27 -11.42 7.59
N LEU A 5 -7.85 -11.20 6.40
CA LEU A 5 -7.09 -10.89 5.18
C LEU A 5 -6.29 -9.59 5.29
N THR A 6 -6.69 -8.71 6.21
CA THR A 6 -6.01 -7.46 6.52
C THR A 6 -5.36 -7.51 7.90
N LEU A 7 -5.10 -8.72 8.42
CA LEU A 7 -4.37 -8.91 9.66
C LEU A 7 -5.11 -8.41 10.92
N ARG A 8 -6.45 -8.45 10.89
CA ARG A 8 -7.32 -8.04 12.00
C ARG A 8 -8.21 -9.20 12.41
N PHE A 9 -8.10 -9.61 13.68
CA PHE A 9 -8.83 -10.78 14.19
C PHE A 9 -9.82 -10.37 15.28
N LEU A 10 -9.37 -9.63 16.29
CA LEU A 10 -10.15 -9.27 17.47
C LEU A 10 -9.83 -7.84 17.97
N PRO A 11 -10.71 -6.85 17.75
CA PRO A 11 -11.88 -6.89 16.87
C PRO A 11 -11.49 -6.99 15.39
N PRO A 12 -12.36 -7.55 14.52
CA PRO A 12 -12.05 -7.71 13.10
C PRO A 12 -12.23 -6.39 12.30
N ILE A 13 -12.32 -5.24 12.96
CA ILE A 13 -12.46 -3.93 12.33
C ILE A 13 -11.40 -2.97 12.89
N GLY A 14 -10.76 -2.21 11.99
CA GLY A 14 -9.84 -1.13 12.34
C GLY A 14 -10.53 0.22 12.24
N GLY A 15 -9.95 1.14 11.45
CA GLY A 15 -10.60 2.36 10.95
C GLY A 15 -11.32 3.15 12.05
N ILE A 16 -12.66 3.12 12.05
CA ILE A 16 -13.52 3.83 13.01
C ILE A 16 -13.09 3.60 14.47
N LEU A 17 -12.72 2.38 14.87
CA LEU A 17 -12.31 2.10 16.25
C LEU A 17 -11.02 2.83 16.66
N TYR A 18 -10.17 3.17 15.69
CA TYR A 18 -8.93 3.91 15.92
C TYR A 18 -9.15 5.41 15.75
N TRP A 19 -9.80 5.80 14.66
CA TRP A 19 -9.81 7.19 14.18
C TRP A 19 -10.91 8.04 14.84
N LEU A 20 -11.92 7.41 15.47
CA LEU A 20 -12.84 8.09 16.39
C LEU A 20 -12.38 8.07 17.84
N ARG A 21 -11.18 7.56 18.14
CA ARG A 21 -10.66 7.46 19.50
C ARG A 21 -9.54 8.47 19.74
N PRO A 22 -9.71 9.43 20.67
CA PRO A 22 -8.63 10.33 21.08
C PRO A 22 -7.44 9.56 21.67
N GLY A 23 -6.24 10.15 21.56
CA GLY A 23 -5.00 9.60 22.11
C GLY A 23 -4.30 8.55 21.24
N THR A 24 -5.00 7.96 20.27
CA THR A 24 -4.42 7.02 19.29
C THR A 24 -3.43 7.71 18.35
N VAL A 25 -2.55 6.93 17.71
CA VAL A 25 -1.47 7.47 16.86
C VAL A 25 -2.00 8.06 15.56
N ARG A 26 -1.62 9.30 15.24
CA ARG A 26 -1.76 9.93 13.91
C ARG A 26 -0.42 10.24 13.28
N LEU A 27 -0.39 10.23 11.96
CA LEU A 27 0.83 10.41 11.17
C LEU A 27 0.66 11.60 10.21
N PRO A 28 0.80 12.86 10.67
CA PRO A 28 0.73 14.03 9.78
C PRO A 28 1.82 13.96 8.69
N PRO A 29 1.54 14.26 7.42
CA PRO A 29 2.55 14.14 6.36
C PRO A 29 3.71 15.14 6.51
N TRP A 30 3.46 16.33 7.07
CA TRP A 30 4.48 17.38 7.24
C TRP A 30 4.36 18.14 8.57
N PRO A 31 4.55 17.47 9.73
CA PRO A 31 4.33 18.06 11.05
C PRO A 31 5.19 19.30 11.32
N GLY A 32 6.40 19.36 10.74
CA GLY A 32 7.30 20.51 10.88
C GLY A 32 6.91 21.72 10.03
N LYS A 33 6.07 21.55 9.00
CA LYS A 33 5.82 22.58 7.96
C LYS A 33 4.39 23.12 7.96
N VAL A 34 3.39 22.28 8.21
CA VAL A 34 1.98 22.71 8.20
C VAL A 34 1.56 23.10 9.62
N PRO A 35 1.13 24.36 9.85
CA PRO A 35 0.67 24.80 11.17
C PRO A 35 -0.45 23.91 11.73
N LEU A 36 -0.54 23.80 13.05
CA LEU A 36 -1.59 23.06 13.77
C LEU A 36 -1.65 21.54 13.51
N THR A 37 -0.65 20.96 12.83
CA THR A 37 -0.59 19.51 12.55
C THR A 37 0.46 18.76 13.38
N ARG A 38 1.30 19.45 14.17
CA ARG A 38 2.33 18.84 15.02
C ARG A 38 1.77 17.85 16.04
N GLY A 39 2.57 16.87 16.42
CA GLY A 39 2.24 15.84 17.42
C GLY A 39 1.85 14.49 16.80
N SER A 40 2.00 13.44 17.61
CA SER A 40 1.81 12.03 17.22
C SER A 40 0.45 11.46 17.67
N ARG A 41 -0.28 12.16 18.54
CA ARG A 41 -1.55 11.69 19.13
C ARG A 41 -2.77 12.42 18.54
N ARG A 42 -3.83 11.67 18.25
CA ARG A 42 -5.14 12.20 17.82
C ARG A 42 -5.78 13.00 18.95
N THR A 43 -6.14 14.23 18.64
CA THR A 43 -6.91 15.13 19.49
C THR A 43 -8.40 15.01 19.18
N LEU A 44 -9.26 15.67 19.97
CA LEU A 44 -10.69 15.76 19.67
C LEU A 44 -10.98 16.40 18.31
N VAL A 45 -10.14 17.35 17.86
CA VAL A 45 -10.27 17.98 16.54
C VAL A 45 -10.10 16.94 15.43
N ASP A 46 -9.13 16.04 15.57
CA ASP A 46 -8.89 14.96 14.60
C ASP A 46 -10.08 14.00 14.53
N VAL A 47 -10.65 13.65 15.69
CA VAL A 47 -11.82 12.77 15.81
C VAL A 47 -13.06 13.40 15.17
N VAL A 48 -13.35 14.67 15.49
CA VAL A 48 -14.49 15.40 14.91
C VAL A 48 -14.33 15.55 13.41
N LEU A 49 -13.11 15.84 12.92
CA LEU A 49 -12.83 15.96 11.50
C LEU A 49 -13.05 14.63 10.76
N TYR A 50 -12.59 13.50 11.32
CA TYR A 50 -12.86 12.19 10.76
C TYR A 50 -14.37 11.87 10.75
N ALA A 51 -15.09 12.18 11.84
CA ALA A 51 -16.54 12.05 11.90
C ALA A 51 -17.27 12.91 10.86
N ALA A 52 -16.78 14.14 10.61
CA ALA A 52 -17.33 15.04 9.59
C ALA A 52 -17.14 14.49 8.17
N VAL A 53 -15.99 13.87 7.87
CA VAL A 53 -15.77 13.18 6.58
C VAL A 53 -16.77 12.02 6.41
N LEU A 54 -16.96 11.20 7.44
CA LEU A 54 -17.95 10.13 7.41
C LEU A 54 -19.38 10.65 7.24
N GLY A 55 -19.73 11.72 7.96
CA GLY A 55 -21.04 12.38 7.86
C GLY A 55 -21.31 12.96 6.48
N ALA A 56 -20.32 13.64 5.88
CA ALA A 56 -20.43 14.18 4.53
C ALA A 56 -20.55 13.07 3.47
N GLY A 57 -19.79 11.99 3.61
CA GLY A 57 -19.94 10.81 2.75
C GLY A 57 -21.31 10.13 2.90
N GLY A 58 -21.78 9.98 4.13
CA GLY A 58 -23.11 9.43 4.42
C GLY A 58 -24.25 10.30 3.89
N TYR A 59 -24.12 11.63 3.99
CA TYR A 59 -25.05 12.58 3.37
C TYR A 59 -25.12 12.39 1.85
N LEU A 60 -23.98 12.36 1.15
CA LEU A 60 -23.94 12.15 -0.30
C LEU A 60 -24.52 10.80 -0.74
N MET A 61 -24.53 9.78 0.11
CA MET A 61 -25.16 8.49 -0.20
C MET A 61 -26.70 8.53 -0.14
N VAL A 62 -27.29 9.43 0.63
CA VAL A 62 -28.75 9.50 0.86
C VAL A 62 -29.39 10.78 0.32
N ALA A 63 -28.57 11.76 -0.09
CA ALA A 63 -29.05 12.98 -0.69
C ALA A 63 -29.74 12.70 -2.03
N ASP A 64 -30.87 13.34 -2.24
CA ASP A 64 -31.54 13.33 -3.54
C ASP A 64 -30.66 14.05 -4.57
N GLY A 65 -30.61 13.53 -5.80
CA GLY A 65 -29.88 14.20 -6.88
C GLY A 65 -30.60 15.47 -7.33
N GLU A 66 -29.84 16.49 -7.71
CA GLU A 66 -30.37 17.64 -8.43
C GLU A 66 -30.85 17.21 -9.81
N ALA A 67 -32.06 17.60 -10.18
CA ALA A 67 -32.64 17.21 -11.47
C ALA A 67 -31.75 17.70 -12.63
N ALA A 68 -31.30 16.76 -13.47
CA ALA A 68 -30.60 17.05 -14.71
C ALA A 68 -31.28 16.38 -15.91
N ALA A 69 -31.20 17.06 -17.05
CA ALA A 69 -31.69 16.51 -18.31
C ALA A 69 -30.94 15.21 -18.63
N GLY A 70 -31.68 14.13 -18.86
CA GLY A 70 -31.10 12.84 -19.24
C GLY A 70 -30.74 11.90 -18.09
N THR A 71 -30.90 12.30 -16.82
CA THR A 71 -30.70 11.39 -15.67
C THR A 71 -31.94 11.32 -14.79
N ALA A 72 -32.53 10.11 -14.67
CA ALA A 72 -33.73 9.92 -13.84
C ALA A 72 -33.47 10.13 -12.35
N ALA A 73 -32.23 9.96 -11.90
CA ALA A 73 -31.80 10.11 -10.50
C ALA A 73 -31.15 11.48 -10.20
N GLY A 74 -31.02 12.37 -11.18
CA GLY A 74 -30.27 13.62 -11.01
C GLY A 74 -28.75 13.44 -10.88
N TYR A 75 -28.06 14.47 -10.42
CA TYR A 75 -26.63 14.43 -10.07
C TYR A 75 -26.42 14.90 -8.62
N LEU A 76 -25.33 14.44 -8.00
CA LEU A 76 -24.99 14.83 -6.63
C LEU A 76 -24.60 16.32 -6.57
N ASP A 77 -25.05 17.02 -5.53
CA ASP A 77 -24.71 18.43 -5.28
C ASP A 77 -23.17 18.64 -5.29
N PRO A 78 -22.62 19.43 -6.25
CA PRO A 78 -21.20 19.72 -6.33
C PRO A 78 -20.66 20.44 -5.10
N VAL A 79 -21.48 21.21 -4.38
CA VAL A 79 -21.08 21.89 -3.14
C VAL A 79 -20.85 20.87 -2.03
N ALA A 80 -21.74 19.89 -1.88
CA ALA A 80 -21.56 18.79 -0.94
C ALA A 80 -20.33 17.93 -1.29
N ILE A 81 -20.07 17.66 -2.57
CA ILE A 81 -18.85 16.97 -3.02
C ILE A 81 -17.60 17.79 -2.66
N ALA A 82 -17.60 19.09 -2.95
CA ALA A 82 -16.49 19.99 -2.64
C ALA A 82 -16.23 20.05 -1.12
N ALA A 83 -17.29 20.06 -0.30
CA ALA A 83 -17.19 20.01 1.14
C ALA A 83 -16.54 18.70 1.62
N LEU A 84 -16.95 17.54 1.09
CA LEU A 84 -16.31 16.25 1.40
C LEU A 84 -14.83 16.25 1.02
N LEU A 85 -14.49 16.70 -0.19
CA LEU A 85 -13.11 16.77 -0.67
C LEU A 85 -12.26 17.72 0.20
N GLY A 86 -12.82 18.87 0.60
CA GLY A 86 -12.18 19.82 1.50
C GLY A 86 -11.92 19.22 2.88
N LEU A 87 -12.93 18.58 3.49
CA LEU A 87 -12.77 17.89 4.77
C LEU A 87 -11.72 16.78 4.70
N LEU A 88 -11.73 15.98 3.62
CA LEU A 88 -10.77 14.92 3.40
C LEU A 88 -9.34 15.48 3.23
N ALA A 89 -9.17 16.59 2.53
CA ALA A 89 -7.88 17.25 2.38
C ALA A 89 -7.35 17.75 3.73
N ILE A 90 -8.19 18.43 4.54
CA ILE A 90 -7.81 18.89 5.88
C ILE A 90 -7.46 17.68 6.78
N LEU A 91 -8.21 16.58 6.67
CA LEU A 91 -7.92 15.35 7.40
C LEU A 91 -6.55 14.80 7.01
N GLY A 92 -6.24 14.73 5.70
CA GLY A 92 -4.95 14.26 5.21
C GLY A 92 -3.76 15.10 5.64
N LEU A 93 -3.94 16.40 5.83
CA LEU A 93 -2.90 17.26 6.41
C LEU A 93 -2.63 16.97 7.89
N ARG A 94 -3.64 16.48 8.63
CA ARG A 94 -3.51 16.17 10.07
C ARG A 94 -3.12 14.72 10.34
N ASP A 95 -3.53 13.81 9.48
CA ASP A 95 -3.29 12.38 9.58
C ASP A 95 -3.39 11.70 8.21
N LYS A 96 -2.24 11.24 7.68
CA LYS A 96 -2.20 10.60 6.36
C LYS A 96 -2.82 9.21 6.35
N ALA A 97 -2.92 8.52 7.50
CA ALA A 97 -3.46 7.16 7.56
C ALA A 97 -4.93 7.07 7.11
N PRO A 98 -5.90 7.82 7.70
CA PRO A 98 -7.29 7.81 7.24
C PRO A 98 -7.45 8.43 5.85
N PHE A 99 -6.62 9.41 5.48
CA PHE A 99 -6.64 9.98 4.14
C PHE A 99 -6.28 8.96 3.06
N LEU A 100 -5.15 8.25 3.21
CA LEU A 100 -4.75 7.20 2.26
C LEU A 100 -5.73 6.03 2.26
N ALA A 101 -6.31 5.70 3.42
CA ALA A 101 -7.33 4.68 3.52
C ALA A 101 -8.63 5.02 2.75
N ALA A 102 -8.93 6.30 2.57
CA ALA A 102 -10.04 6.77 1.75
C ALA A 102 -9.76 6.68 0.23
N ARG A 103 -8.55 6.23 -0.18
CA ARG A 103 -8.15 6.05 -1.59
C ARG A 103 -8.40 7.30 -2.46
N PRO A 104 -7.93 8.49 -2.05
CA PRO A 104 -8.19 9.76 -2.71
C PRO A 104 -7.70 9.78 -4.15
N GLU A 105 -6.67 9.00 -4.47
CA GLU A 105 -6.13 8.85 -5.81
C GLU A 105 -7.06 8.10 -6.78
N VAL A 106 -8.08 7.40 -6.27
CA VAL A 106 -9.13 6.75 -7.08
C VAL A 106 -10.48 7.43 -6.84
N TYR A 107 -11.02 7.35 -5.63
CA TYR A 107 -12.37 7.85 -5.35
C TYR A 107 -12.40 9.37 -5.28
N GLY A 108 -11.41 9.99 -4.64
CA GLY A 108 -11.25 11.44 -4.64
C GLY A 108 -11.05 12.00 -6.05
N PHE A 109 -10.28 11.29 -6.88
CA PHE A 109 -10.08 11.67 -8.28
C PHE A 109 -11.40 11.66 -9.08
N LEU A 110 -12.22 10.61 -8.94
CA LEU A 110 -13.53 10.56 -9.58
C LEU A 110 -14.49 11.63 -9.06
N LEU A 111 -14.46 11.91 -7.75
CA LEU A 111 -15.24 13.00 -7.14
C LEU A 111 -14.80 14.39 -7.64
N VAL A 112 -13.51 14.60 -7.89
CA VAL A 112 -13.03 15.85 -8.52
C VAL A 112 -13.62 16.00 -9.92
N VAL A 113 -13.71 14.92 -10.71
CA VAL A 113 -14.40 14.95 -12.01
C VAL A 113 -15.90 15.25 -11.83
N SER A 114 -16.52 14.77 -10.76
CA SER A 114 -17.93 15.04 -10.44
C SER A 114 -18.24 16.51 -10.09
N LEU A 115 -17.23 17.36 -9.89
CA LEU A 115 -17.42 18.81 -9.69
C LEU A 115 -17.72 19.57 -10.98
N PHE A 116 -17.54 18.93 -12.13
CA PHE A 116 -17.72 19.54 -13.46
C PHE A 116 -19.12 19.26 -14.01
N PRO A 117 -19.57 20.03 -15.03
CA PRO A 117 -20.89 19.86 -15.63
C PRO A 117 -21.17 18.41 -16.08
N SER A 118 -22.41 17.97 -15.93
CA SER A 118 -22.85 16.58 -16.14
C SER A 118 -22.48 16.03 -17.53
N GLU A 119 -22.52 16.87 -18.55
CA GLU A 119 -22.16 16.55 -19.93
C GLU A 119 -20.68 16.16 -20.11
N ASN A 120 -19.80 16.55 -19.18
CA ASN A 120 -18.38 16.24 -19.21
C ASN A 120 -18.02 15.00 -18.37
N GLN A 121 -18.86 14.62 -17.40
CA GLN A 121 -18.48 13.69 -16.33
C GLN A 121 -18.16 12.28 -16.83
N ILE A 122 -18.97 11.73 -17.73
CA ILE A 122 -18.77 10.36 -18.23
C ILE A 122 -17.42 10.23 -18.93
N ALA A 123 -17.12 11.10 -19.88
CA ALA A 123 -15.83 11.09 -20.58
C ALA A 123 -14.67 11.42 -19.63
N GLY A 124 -14.88 12.32 -18.66
CA GLY A 124 -13.91 12.59 -17.60
C GLY A 124 -13.59 11.36 -16.74
N TRP A 125 -14.60 10.57 -16.36
CA TRP A 125 -14.42 9.34 -15.59
C TRP A 125 -13.79 8.23 -16.43
N GLN A 126 -14.14 8.10 -17.71
CA GLN A 126 -13.46 7.18 -18.63
C GLN A 126 -11.96 7.49 -18.69
N LEU A 127 -11.59 8.77 -18.87
CA LEU A 127 -10.19 9.20 -18.84
C LEU A 127 -9.52 8.91 -17.49
N ALA A 128 -10.20 9.20 -16.37
CA ALA A 128 -9.67 8.93 -15.04
C ALA A 128 -9.39 7.43 -14.83
N PHE A 129 -10.29 6.54 -15.27
CA PHE A 129 -10.09 5.09 -15.23
C PHE A 129 -8.88 4.66 -16.06
N VAL A 130 -8.73 5.18 -17.29
CA VAL A 130 -7.56 4.92 -18.13
C VAL A 130 -6.28 5.39 -17.46
N CYS A 131 -6.26 6.58 -16.87
CA CYS A 131 -5.12 7.09 -16.11
C CYS A 131 -4.74 6.17 -14.95
N VAL A 132 -5.72 5.66 -14.18
CA VAL A 132 -5.47 4.73 -13.08
C VAL A 132 -4.86 3.42 -13.58
N TRP A 133 -5.41 2.81 -14.64
CA TRP A 133 -4.84 1.57 -15.21
C TRP A 133 -3.45 1.79 -15.80
N TRP A 134 -3.24 2.86 -16.55
CA TRP A 134 -1.94 3.15 -17.15
C TRP A 134 -0.88 3.52 -16.10
N GLY A 135 -1.26 4.24 -15.04
CA GLY A 135 -0.40 4.47 -13.89
C GLY A 135 0.00 3.16 -13.21
N ALA A 136 -0.99 2.28 -12.98
CA ALA A 136 -0.75 0.95 -12.43
C ALA A 136 0.16 0.09 -13.32
N ALA A 137 -0.04 0.11 -14.64
CA ALA A 137 0.74 -0.64 -15.61
C ALA A 137 2.17 -0.10 -15.71
N ALA A 138 2.35 1.21 -15.78
CA ALA A 138 3.67 1.85 -15.82
C ALA A 138 4.50 1.50 -14.59
N SER A 139 3.87 1.45 -13.42
CA SER A 139 4.56 1.10 -12.18
C SER A 139 5.09 -0.34 -12.18
N LYS A 140 4.48 -1.26 -12.94
CA LYS A 140 4.86 -2.68 -13.08
C LYS A 140 6.08 -2.92 -13.99
N LEU A 141 6.56 -1.89 -14.68
CA LEU A 141 7.77 -1.94 -15.53
C LEU A 141 9.05 -1.94 -14.68
N ASN A 142 9.24 -3.00 -13.90
CA ASN A 142 10.35 -3.13 -12.96
C ASN A 142 10.73 -4.61 -12.72
N ARG A 143 11.81 -4.86 -11.96
CA ARG A 143 12.30 -6.22 -11.66
C ARG A 143 11.58 -6.91 -10.49
N HIS A 144 10.78 -6.19 -9.73
CA HIS A 144 10.01 -6.67 -8.59
C HIS A 144 8.67 -7.30 -9.00
N PHE A 145 8.03 -6.84 -10.08
CA PHE A 145 6.69 -7.28 -10.44
C PHE A 145 6.56 -8.79 -10.69
N PRO A 146 7.52 -9.47 -11.36
CA PRO A 146 7.49 -10.93 -11.48
C PRO A 146 7.34 -11.65 -10.14
N TYR A 147 8.00 -11.17 -9.07
CA TYR A 147 7.88 -11.77 -7.74
C TYR A 147 6.47 -11.67 -7.18
N THR A 148 5.82 -10.52 -7.34
CA THR A 148 4.45 -10.30 -6.87
C THR A 148 3.49 -11.23 -7.60
N THR A 149 3.60 -11.30 -8.93
CA THR A 149 2.77 -12.18 -9.76
C THR A 149 2.97 -13.65 -9.40
N THR A 150 4.22 -14.10 -9.21
CA THR A 150 4.52 -15.47 -8.79
C THR A 150 3.87 -15.82 -7.46
N VAL A 151 4.04 -14.98 -6.44
CA VAL A 151 3.49 -15.22 -5.10
C VAL A 151 1.95 -15.18 -5.12
N MET A 152 1.36 -14.23 -5.84
CA MET A 152 -0.10 -14.11 -5.99
C MET A 152 -0.72 -15.35 -6.64
N ILE A 153 -0.20 -15.77 -7.81
CA ILE A 153 -0.75 -16.91 -8.55
C ILE A 153 -0.46 -18.23 -7.81
N SER A 154 0.68 -18.36 -7.13
CA SER A 154 0.98 -19.58 -6.36
C SER A 154 0.12 -19.73 -5.09
N ASN A 155 -0.28 -18.63 -4.46
CA ASN A 155 -1.19 -18.63 -3.31
C ASN A 155 -2.65 -18.89 -3.66
N THR A 156 -3.01 -18.80 -4.93
CA THR A 156 -4.38 -18.98 -5.43
C THR A 156 -4.94 -20.38 -5.09
N PRO A 157 -6.07 -20.50 -4.37
CA PRO A 157 -6.57 -21.78 -3.85
C PRO A 157 -6.89 -22.86 -4.91
N TRP A 158 -7.46 -22.50 -6.05
CA TRP A 158 -7.94 -23.48 -7.05
C TRP A 158 -6.92 -23.86 -8.12
N TYR A 159 -5.75 -23.21 -8.18
CA TYR A 159 -4.72 -23.64 -9.13
C TYR A 159 -4.12 -24.98 -8.68
N PRO A 160 -4.04 -25.98 -9.57
CA PRO A 160 -3.46 -27.26 -9.22
C PRO A 160 -1.96 -27.13 -8.97
N ARG A 161 -1.41 -27.99 -8.12
CA ARG A 161 0.00 -27.93 -7.68
C ARG A 161 0.98 -27.85 -8.85
N PHE A 162 0.74 -28.58 -9.95
CA PHE A 162 1.64 -28.58 -11.11
C PHE A 162 1.71 -27.23 -11.85
N VAL A 163 0.65 -26.41 -11.79
CA VAL A 163 0.69 -25.03 -12.31
C VAL A 163 1.53 -24.18 -11.38
N LYS A 164 1.28 -24.27 -10.08
CA LYS A 164 2.00 -23.53 -9.05
C LYS A 164 3.51 -23.80 -9.08
N THR A 165 3.92 -25.05 -9.24
CA THR A 165 5.34 -25.42 -9.27
C THR A 165 6.08 -24.86 -10.49
N ARG A 166 5.40 -24.70 -11.63
CA ARG A 166 5.98 -24.11 -12.85
C ARG A 166 6.21 -22.60 -12.77
N LEU A 167 5.63 -21.92 -11.78
CA LEU A 167 5.87 -20.49 -11.55
C LEU A 167 7.24 -20.25 -10.90
N TRP A 168 7.88 -21.29 -10.37
CA TRP A 168 9.20 -21.26 -9.73
C TRP A 168 10.26 -21.81 -10.67
N LYS A 169 11.49 -21.31 -10.55
CA LYS A 169 12.61 -21.72 -11.42
C LYS A 169 12.92 -23.21 -11.28
N ARG A 170 12.96 -23.74 -10.05
CA ARG A 170 13.09 -25.17 -9.76
C ARG A 170 12.52 -25.47 -8.37
N TYR A 171 11.25 -25.83 -8.29
CA TYR A 171 10.61 -26.11 -6.99
C TYR A 171 10.95 -27.51 -6.46
N PRO A 172 11.25 -27.68 -5.15
CA PRO A 172 11.30 -26.65 -4.10
C PRO A 172 12.67 -25.96 -3.89
N GLU A 173 13.71 -26.36 -4.60
CA GLU A 173 15.11 -25.97 -4.32
C GLU A 173 15.44 -24.52 -4.67
N ASP A 174 14.75 -23.92 -5.63
CA ASP A 174 14.91 -22.56 -6.13
C ASP A 174 13.54 -21.96 -6.44
N VAL A 175 13.05 -21.19 -5.46
CA VAL A 175 11.75 -20.52 -5.51
C VAL A 175 11.87 -19.06 -5.98
N ARG A 176 12.85 -18.75 -6.83
CA ARG A 176 12.83 -17.52 -7.63
C ARG A 176 11.80 -17.63 -8.77
N PRO A 177 11.23 -16.52 -9.26
CA PRO A 177 10.31 -16.53 -10.40
C PRO A 177 10.90 -17.24 -11.63
N SER A 178 10.11 -18.11 -12.25
CA SER A 178 10.47 -18.74 -13.53
C SER A 178 10.26 -17.78 -14.71
N LEU A 179 10.74 -18.18 -15.90
CA LEU A 179 10.44 -17.47 -17.14
C LEU A 179 8.93 -17.38 -17.40
N LEU A 180 8.18 -18.44 -17.09
CA LEU A 180 6.71 -18.46 -17.23
C LEU A 180 6.07 -17.39 -16.35
N ALA A 181 6.53 -17.24 -15.11
CA ALA A 181 6.03 -16.20 -14.22
C ALA A 181 6.39 -14.80 -14.71
N GLY A 182 7.59 -14.62 -15.27
CA GLY A 182 7.98 -13.36 -15.93
C GLY A 182 7.06 -13.02 -17.11
N ILE A 183 6.76 -13.98 -17.99
CA ILE A 183 5.83 -13.80 -19.11
C ILE A 183 4.43 -13.45 -18.60
N ALA A 184 3.92 -14.17 -17.59
CA ALA A 184 2.61 -13.88 -17.00
C ALA A 184 2.54 -12.45 -16.43
N ALA A 185 3.60 -11.98 -15.77
CA ALA A 185 3.69 -10.61 -15.30
C ALA A 185 3.67 -9.60 -16.46
N HIS A 186 4.40 -9.84 -17.55
CA HIS A 186 4.37 -8.95 -18.71
C HIS A 186 3.01 -8.96 -19.43
N ILE A 187 2.33 -10.10 -19.51
CA ILE A 187 0.95 -10.17 -20.02
C ILE A 187 0.01 -9.33 -19.16
N GLY A 188 0.08 -9.47 -17.83
CA GLY A 188 -0.71 -8.63 -16.92
C GLY A 188 -0.48 -7.13 -17.15
N THR A 189 0.79 -6.73 -17.35
CA THR A 189 1.14 -5.34 -17.67
C THR A 189 0.57 -4.90 -19.02
N ALA A 190 0.64 -5.75 -20.04
CA ALA A 190 0.09 -5.45 -21.37
C ALA A 190 -1.45 -5.34 -21.35
N LEU A 191 -2.13 -6.15 -20.54
CA LEU A 191 -3.58 -6.09 -20.34
C LEU A 191 -4.04 -4.81 -19.62
N GLU A 192 -3.18 -4.19 -18.82
CA GLU A 192 -3.50 -2.91 -18.19
C GLU A 192 -3.23 -1.69 -19.10
N PHE A 193 -2.47 -1.86 -20.20
CA PHE A 193 -2.28 -0.82 -21.21
C PHE A 193 -3.24 -0.95 -22.40
N GLY A 194 -3.30 -2.13 -23.00
CA GLY A 194 -3.92 -2.39 -24.30
C GLY A 194 -5.45 -2.28 -24.29
N PRO A 195 -6.16 -3.17 -23.57
CA PRO A 195 -7.62 -3.11 -23.48
C PRO A 195 -8.17 -1.74 -23.06
N PRO A 196 -7.62 -1.00 -22.07
CA PRO A 196 -8.08 0.37 -21.79
C PRO A 196 -7.97 1.34 -22.97
N LEU A 197 -6.88 1.24 -23.76
CA LEU A 197 -6.73 2.03 -24.98
C LEU A 197 -7.81 1.68 -26.02
N VAL A 198 -8.07 0.38 -26.21
CA VAL A 198 -9.11 -0.08 -27.13
C VAL A 198 -10.49 0.38 -26.67
N LEU A 199 -10.79 0.29 -25.37
CA LEU A 199 -12.04 0.77 -24.80
C LEU A 199 -12.25 2.27 -25.08
N LEU A 200 -11.21 3.08 -24.86
CA LEU A 200 -11.26 4.53 -25.08
C LEU A 200 -11.48 4.91 -26.55
N LEU A 201 -10.88 4.17 -27.49
CA LEU A 201 -10.89 4.51 -28.92
C LEU A 201 -12.03 3.85 -29.72
N SER A 202 -12.60 2.76 -29.22
CA SER A 202 -13.59 1.98 -29.96
C SER A 202 -14.97 2.65 -30.06
N GLY A 203 -15.34 3.47 -29.07
CA GLY A 203 -16.70 4.03 -28.98
C GLY A 203 -17.79 2.94 -28.81
N GLY A 204 -17.41 1.75 -28.33
CA GLY A 204 -18.27 0.57 -28.26
C GLY A 204 -18.09 -0.40 -29.45
N GLY A 205 -19.19 -1.03 -29.87
CA GLY A 205 -19.18 -2.07 -30.90
C GLY A 205 -18.48 -3.36 -30.48
N TRP A 206 -18.30 -4.30 -31.41
CA TRP A 206 -17.79 -5.64 -31.09
C TRP A 206 -16.35 -5.61 -30.54
N ILE A 207 -15.49 -4.71 -31.05
CA ILE A 207 -14.11 -4.54 -30.58
C ILE A 207 -14.09 -4.04 -29.13
N GLY A 208 -14.88 -3.00 -28.83
CA GLY A 208 -15.02 -2.48 -27.48
C GLY A 208 -15.56 -3.53 -26.51
N THR A 209 -16.58 -4.29 -26.93
CA THR A 209 -17.14 -5.37 -26.11
C THR A 209 -16.12 -6.46 -25.78
N ILE A 210 -15.26 -6.86 -26.73
CA ILE A 210 -14.20 -7.84 -26.45
C ILE A 210 -13.21 -7.27 -25.43
N ALA A 211 -12.75 -6.03 -25.61
CA ALA A 211 -11.83 -5.39 -24.67
C ALA A 211 -12.45 -5.26 -23.27
N LEU A 212 -13.75 -4.97 -23.19
CA LEU A 212 -14.52 -4.90 -21.94
C LEU A 212 -14.55 -6.25 -21.25
N ILE A 213 -14.88 -7.32 -21.98
CA ILE A 213 -14.89 -8.69 -21.44
C ILE A 213 -13.51 -9.08 -20.92
N VAL A 214 -12.44 -8.79 -21.67
CA VAL A 214 -11.06 -9.05 -21.24
C VAL A 214 -10.77 -8.34 -19.92
N MET A 215 -11.13 -7.06 -19.78
CA MET A 215 -10.90 -6.30 -18.55
C MET A 215 -11.72 -6.81 -17.36
N VAL A 216 -12.98 -7.20 -17.58
CA VAL A 216 -13.82 -7.80 -16.54
C VAL A 216 -13.22 -9.14 -16.08
N VAL A 217 -12.85 -10.01 -17.01
CA VAL A 217 -12.19 -11.30 -16.69
C VAL A 217 -10.87 -11.07 -15.96
N PHE A 218 -10.09 -10.05 -16.34
CA PHE A 218 -8.86 -9.68 -15.67
C PHE A 218 -9.09 -9.29 -14.19
N HIS A 219 -10.08 -8.44 -13.91
CA HIS A 219 -10.40 -8.04 -12.53
C HIS A 219 -11.03 -9.19 -11.72
N ILE A 220 -11.83 -10.05 -12.35
CA ILE A 220 -12.34 -11.28 -11.71
C ILE A 220 -11.15 -12.19 -11.36
N HIS A 221 -10.20 -12.39 -12.27
CA HIS A 221 -9.01 -13.20 -12.02
C HIS A 221 -8.24 -12.68 -10.80
N ILE A 222 -7.92 -11.38 -10.75
CA ILE A 222 -7.23 -10.76 -9.60
C ILE A 222 -8.03 -10.97 -8.31
N THR A 223 -9.34 -10.67 -8.33
CA THR A 223 -10.23 -10.84 -7.17
C THR A 223 -10.17 -12.27 -6.64
N LEU A 224 -10.26 -13.23 -7.56
CA LEU A 224 -10.23 -14.63 -7.19
C LEU A 224 -8.89 -14.97 -6.57
N THR A 225 -7.74 -14.41 -6.99
CA THR A 225 -6.41 -14.87 -6.48
C THR A 225 -6.22 -14.74 -4.95
N PHE A 226 -7.19 -14.17 -4.23
CA PHE A 226 -7.16 -13.81 -2.81
C PHE A 226 -5.80 -13.20 -2.41
N PRO A 227 -5.31 -12.21 -3.17
CA PRO A 227 -3.99 -11.68 -2.90
C PRO A 227 -4.01 -10.98 -1.54
N PHE A 228 -2.98 -11.25 -0.76
CA PHE A 228 -2.83 -10.69 0.57
C PHE A 228 -2.68 -9.17 0.49
N GLY A 229 -3.42 -8.43 1.34
CA GLY A 229 -3.38 -6.96 1.33
C GLY A 229 -4.04 -6.30 0.12
N VAL A 230 -5.00 -6.98 -0.54
CA VAL A 230 -5.72 -6.42 -1.70
C VAL A 230 -7.11 -5.93 -1.34
N PRO A 231 -7.51 -4.72 -1.79
CA PRO A 231 -8.86 -4.23 -1.63
C PRO A 231 -9.69 -4.95 -2.68
N LEU A 232 -10.30 -6.06 -2.28
CA LEU A 232 -11.20 -6.81 -3.15
C LEU A 232 -12.39 -5.93 -3.57
N GLU A 233 -12.81 -5.02 -2.70
CA GLU A 233 -13.81 -3.99 -2.97
C GLU A 233 -13.42 -3.09 -4.15
N TRP A 234 -12.13 -2.80 -4.33
CA TRP A 234 -11.67 -1.97 -5.44
C TRP A 234 -11.82 -2.72 -6.76
N ASN A 235 -11.51 -4.02 -6.83
CA ASN A 235 -11.70 -4.78 -8.07
C ASN A 235 -13.18 -4.88 -8.45
N LEU A 236 -14.08 -5.04 -7.48
CA LEU A 236 -15.53 -5.01 -7.72
C LEU A 236 -15.99 -3.64 -8.22
N PHE A 237 -15.49 -2.57 -7.62
CA PHE A 237 -15.74 -1.21 -8.09
C PHE A 237 -15.25 -1.00 -9.53
N MET A 238 -14.05 -1.47 -9.87
CA MET A 238 -13.52 -1.36 -11.24
C MET A 238 -14.36 -2.16 -12.24
N ILE A 239 -14.87 -3.34 -11.89
CA ILE A 239 -15.79 -4.12 -12.75
C ILE A 239 -17.08 -3.35 -12.99
N PHE A 240 -17.68 -2.78 -11.93
CA PHE A 240 -18.87 -1.94 -12.08
C PHE A 240 -18.57 -0.74 -12.98
N GLY A 241 -17.48 -0.01 -12.74
CA GLY A 241 -17.07 1.13 -13.54
C GLY A 241 -16.78 0.77 -15.00
N LEU A 242 -16.19 -0.40 -15.28
CA LEU A 242 -15.99 -0.93 -16.62
C LEU A 242 -17.33 -1.11 -17.36
N LEU A 243 -18.27 -1.83 -16.75
CA LEU A 243 -19.58 -2.11 -17.34
C LEU A 243 -20.41 -0.83 -17.51
N PHE A 244 -20.31 0.09 -16.56
CA PHE A 244 -21.02 1.37 -16.60
C PHE A 244 -20.40 2.30 -17.65
N LEU A 245 -19.14 2.69 -17.50
CA LEU A 245 -18.48 3.71 -18.32
C LEU A 245 -18.16 3.23 -19.73
N PHE A 246 -17.73 1.97 -19.90
CA PHE A 246 -17.27 1.44 -21.19
C PHE A 246 -18.20 0.37 -21.77
N GLY A 247 -19.29 0.03 -21.06
CA GLY A 247 -20.38 -0.78 -21.58
C GLY A 247 -21.61 0.08 -21.88
N ALA A 248 -22.27 0.60 -20.84
CA ALA A 248 -23.51 1.37 -20.98
C ALA A 248 -23.30 2.74 -21.63
N TYR A 249 -22.16 3.38 -21.39
CA TYR A 249 -21.82 4.71 -21.91
C TYR A 249 -20.63 4.70 -22.88
N ALA A 250 -20.42 3.58 -23.56
CA ALA A 250 -19.28 3.41 -24.48
C ALA A 250 -19.32 4.38 -25.67
N ASP A 251 -20.51 4.82 -26.07
CA ASP A 251 -20.77 5.68 -27.23
C ASP A 251 -20.63 7.19 -26.91
N VAL A 252 -20.41 7.55 -25.65
CA VAL A 252 -20.16 8.95 -25.26
C VAL A 252 -18.85 9.43 -25.90
N PRO A 253 -18.89 10.50 -26.73
CA PRO A 253 -17.69 10.97 -27.42
C PRO A 253 -16.65 11.49 -26.45
N LEU A 254 -15.39 11.09 -26.60
CA LEU A 254 -14.30 11.58 -25.74
C LEU A 254 -14.15 13.11 -25.76
N ALA A 255 -14.53 13.75 -26.87
CA ALA A 255 -14.55 15.20 -27.01
C ALA A 255 -15.52 15.90 -26.03
N SER A 256 -16.48 15.18 -25.44
CA SER A 256 -17.34 15.72 -24.39
C SER A 256 -16.58 16.03 -23.10
N ALA A 257 -15.35 15.53 -22.91
CA ALA A 257 -14.47 15.96 -21.82
C ALA A 257 -13.88 17.37 -22.00
N GLY A 258 -14.39 18.16 -22.96
CA GLY A 258 -13.81 19.43 -23.44
C GLY A 258 -13.70 20.58 -22.43
N ASN A 259 -14.04 20.40 -21.15
CA ASN A 259 -13.81 21.39 -20.10
C ASN A 259 -12.30 21.50 -19.78
N PRO A 260 -11.63 22.64 -20.06
CA PRO A 260 -10.17 22.75 -19.90
C PRO A 260 -9.69 22.54 -18.46
N LEU A 261 -10.45 23.01 -17.46
CA LEU A 261 -10.10 22.86 -16.05
C LEU A 261 -10.18 21.40 -15.59
N MET A 262 -11.18 20.67 -16.08
CA MET A 262 -11.31 19.23 -15.82
C MET A 262 -10.13 18.46 -16.40
N LEU A 263 -9.74 18.77 -17.64
CA LEU A 263 -8.58 18.13 -18.29
C LEU A 263 -7.28 18.44 -17.54
N VAL A 264 -7.09 19.67 -17.06
CA VAL A 264 -5.96 20.04 -16.20
C VAL A 264 -5.95 19.21 -14.91
N ALA A 265 -7.11 19.04 -14.26
CA ALA A 265 -7.23 18.22 -13.06
C ALA A 265 -6.91 16.73 -13.34
N ILE A 266 -7.42 16.18 -14.45
CA ILE A 266 -7.13 14.80 -14.90
C ILE A 266 -5.63 14.62 -15.17
N VAL A 267 -4.99 15.55 -15.87
CA VAL A 267 -3.55 15.47 -16.12
C VAL A 267 -2.75 15.59 -14.82
N ALA A 268 -3.12 16.53 -13.94
CA ALA A 268 -2.43 16.72 -12.67
C ALA A 268 -2.49 15.47 -11.77
N ILE A 269 -3.69 14.91 -11.58
CA ILE A 269 -3.93 13.78 -10.68
C ILE A 269 -3.58 12.45 -11.34
N GLY A 270 -4.01 12.24 -12.58
CA GLY A 270 -3.90 10.97 -13.30
C GLY A 270 -2.57 10.74 -14.01
N VAL A 271 -1.76 11.78 -14.24
CA VAL A 271 -0.49 11.67 -14.97
C VAL A 271 0.67 12.23 -14.18
N LEU A 272 0.64 13.51 -13.81
CA LEU A 272 1.79 14.18 -13.18
C LEU A 272 2.08 13.63 -11.79
N LEU A 273 1.05 13.37 -10.97
CA LEU A 273 1.21 12.83 -9.62
C LEU A 273 1.76 11.38 -9.62
N PRO A 274 1.27 10.45 -10.46
CA PRO A 274 1.90 9.14 -10.63
C PRO A 274 3.35 9.21 -11.12
N ILE A 275 3.66 10.07 -12.09
CA ILE A 275 5.04 10.28 -12.55
C ILE A 275 5.92 10.76 -11.39
N ALA A 276 5.48 11.80 -10.68
CA ALA A 276 6.20 12.34 -9.53
C ALA A 276 6.41 11.26 -8.45
N GLY A 277 5.40 10.41 -8.18
CA GLY A 277 5.51 9.33 -7.21
C GLY A 277 6.46 8.19 -7.63
N ASN A 278 6.60 7.94 -8.93
CA ASN A 278 7.59 6.98 -9.42
C ASN A 278 9.01 7.54 -9.46
N LEU A 279 9.17 8.87 -9.59
CA LEU A 279 10.46 9.55 -9.53
C LEU A 279 10.93 9.81 -8.09
N ARG A 280 10.02 10.17 -7.19
CA ARG A 280 10.28 10.54 -5.79
C ARG A 280 9.38 9.76 -4.83
N PRO A 281 9.52 8.42 -4.79
CA PRO A 281 8.75 7.60 -3.86
C PRO A 281 9.09 7.89 -2.39
N ASP A 282 10.22 8.56 -2.10
CA ASP A 282 10.56 9.05 -0.76
C ASP A 282 9.65 10.19 -0.26
N LYS A 283 8.83 10.78 -1.15
CA LYS A 283 7.95 11.92 -0.84
C LYS A 283 6.48 11.64 -1.08
N ILE A 284 6.16 10.79 -2.04
CA ILE A 284 4.79 10.52 -2.45
C ILE A 284 4.50 9.07 -2.15
N SER A 285 3.42 8.86 -1.40
CA SER A 285 2.87 7.55 -1.09
C SER A 285 2.75 6.68 -2.34
N PHE A 286 2.96 5.38 -2.18
CA PHE A 286 2.89 4.45 -3.31
C PHE A 286 1.47 4.44 -3.95
N LEU A 287 0.45 4.86 -3.21
CA LEU A 287 -0.94 4.94 -3.64
C LEU A 287 -1.14 6.03 -4.72
N PRO A 288 -0.95 7.33 -4.46
CA PRO A 288 -0.90 8.35 -5.53
C PRO A 288 0.14 8.08 -6.61
N GLY A 289 1.23 7.37 -6.28
CA GLY A 289 2.21 6.88 -7.27
C GLY A 289 1.68 5.78 -8.20
N MET A 290 0.45 5.29 -7.98
CA MET A 290 -0.20 4.18 -8.68
C MET A 290 0.64 2.90 -8.69
N ARG A 291 1.41 2.63 -7.63
CA ARG A 291 2.36 1.49 -7.60
C ARG A 291 1.71 0.19 -7.12
N TYR A 292 0.42 0.04 -7.36
CA TYR A 292 -0.38 -1.07 -6.88
C TYR A 292 0.18 -2.38 -7.43
N TYR A 293 0.50 -3.30 -6.52
CA TYR A 293 0.96 -4.65 -6.86
C TYR A 293 2.18 -4.70 -7.77
N ALA A 294 2.92 -3.60 -7.90
CA ALA A 294 4.09 -3.53 -8.76
C ALA A 294 5.31 -4.28 -8.18
N GLY A 295 5.21 -4.76 -6.94
CA GLY A 295 6.34 -5.31 -6.19
C GLY A 295 7.24 -4.26 -5.56
N ASN A 296 7.00 -2.97 -5.81
CA ASN A 296 7.90 -1.87 -5.50
C ASN A 296 7.29 -0.86 -4.51
N TRP A 297 6.88 -1.35 -3.35
CA TRP A 297 6.37 -0.57 -2.22
C TRP A 297 7.41 -0.50 -1.08
N PRO A 298 7.35 0.51 -0.20
CA PRO A 298 8.27 0.60 0.93
C PRO A 298 7.90 -0.43 1.99
N THR A 299 8.90 -0.94 2.71
CA THR A 299 8.75 -2.04 3.68
C THR A 299 9.62 -1.83 4.90
N SER A 300 9.28 -2.44 6.04
CA SER A 300 10.15 -2.45 7.22
C SER A 300 10.05 -3.76 7.99
N LEU A 301 11.10 -4.07 8.76
CA LEU A 301 11.11 -5.09 9.81
C LEU A 301 11.40 -4.43 11.16
N TRP A 302 10.61 -4.76 12.16
CA TRP A 302 10.71 -4.28 13.53
C TRP A 302 11.23 -5.42 14.40
N LEU A 303 12.31 -5.18 15.14
CA LEU A 303 13.00 -6.15 15.97
C LEU A 303 12.81 -5.74 17.43
N PHE A 304 12.02 -6.51 18.17
CA PHE A 304 11.72 -6.29 19.59
C PHE A 304 12.62 -7.19 20.45
N ARG A 305 13.40 -6.62 21.37
CA ARG A 305 14.28 -7.39 22.24
C ARG A 305 13.46 -8.23 23.22
N ARG A 306 13.69 -9.54 23.24
CA ARG A 306 12.87 -10.52 23.98
C ARG A 306 13.02 -10.41 25.50
N ASP A 307 14.25 -10.30 25.99
CA ASP A 307 14.54 -10.25 27.43
C ASP A 307 14.00 -8.99 28.11
N ALA A 308 13.87 -7.90 27.35
CA ALA A 308 13.29 -6.63 27.78
C ALA A 308 11.75 -6.60 27.69
N GLY A 309 11.10 -7.63 27.16
CA GLY A 309 9.65 -7.65 26.95
C GLY A 309 9.16 -6.50 26.04
N ALA A 310 9.94 -6.18 25.00
CA ALA A 310 9.74 -4.96 24.23
C ALA A 310 8.43 -4.99 23.42
N GLU A 311 7.99 -6.15 22.92
CA GLU A 311 6.71 -6.27 22.19
C GLU A 311 5.52 -6.15 23.16
N GLU A 312 5.60 -6.74 24.36
CA GLU A 312 4.59 -6.63 25.40
C GLU A 312 4.42 -5.18 25.87
N LYS A 313 5.54 -4.47 26.03
CA LYS A 313 5.56 -3.05 26.37
C LYS A 313 4.82 -2.22 25.31
N LEU A 314 5.02 -2.51 24.02
CA LEU A 314 4.25 -1.88 22.94
C LEU A 314 2.75 -2.18 23.05
N ASP A 315 2.40 -3.43 23.33
CA ASP A 315 1.00 -3.88 23.43
C ASP A 315 0.27 -3.14 24.57
N HIS A 316 0.97 -2.88 25.68
CA HIS A 316 0.46 -2.22 26.87
C HIS A 316 0.43 -0.67 26.77
N ASP A 317 1.55 -0.04 26.38
CA ASP A 317 1.73 1.42 26.53
C ASP A 317 1.12 2.23 25.39
N VAL A 318 1.09 1.68 24.18
CA VAL A 318 0.58 2.41 23.01
C VAL A 318 -0.94 2.46 23.05
N THR A 319 -1.51 3.67 22.95
CA THR A 319 -2.97 3.83 22.90
C THR A 319 -3.54 3.31 21.58
N LYS A 320 -4.17 2.13 21.63
CA LYS A 320 -4.74 1.45 20.46
C LYS A 320 -6.01 0.68 20.80
N SER A 321 -6.74 0.27 19.76
CA SER A 321 -8.07 -0.35 19.91
C SER A 321 -8.07 -1.87 19.80
N ALA A 322 -6.98 -2.47 19.33
CA ALA A 322 -6.77 -3.92 19.34
C ALA A 322 -5.41 -4.25 19.95
N THR A 323 -5.30 -5.42 20.59
CA THR A 323 -4.00 -5.94 21.05
C THR A 323 -3.09 -6.26 19.86
N MET A 324 -1.82 -6.55 20.12
CA MET A 324 -0.90 -6.96 19.08
C MET A 324 -1.38 -8.27 18.43
N PRO A 325 -1.08 -8.48 17.14
CA PRO A 325 -1.56 -9.64 16.42
C PRO A 325 -1.18 -10.98 17.03
N ILE A 326 0.04 -11.09 17.57
CA ILE A 326 0.48 -12.28 18.31
C ILE A 326 -0.47 -12.55 19.49
N THR A 327 -0.83 -11.54 20.28
CA THR A 327 -1.78 -11.65 21.39
C THR A 327 -3.17 -12.09 20.91
N GLN A 328 -3.67 -11.52 19.81
CA GLN A 328 -4.95 -11.91 19.22
C GLN A 328 -4.95 -13.36 18.73
N LEU A 329 -3.90 -13.77 18.02
CA LEU A 329 -3.74 -15.11 17.47
C LEU A 329 -3.54 -16.16 18.55
N THR A 330 -2.75 -15.87 19.58
CA THR A 330 -2.55 -16.74 20.75
C THR A 330 -3.88 -17.01 21.44
N ARG A 331 -4.73 -15.99 21.59
CA ARG A 331 -6.08 -16.16 22.15
C ARG A 331 -6.98 -17.03 21.28
N LEU A 332 -6.85 -16.98 19.95
CA LEU A 332 -7.71 -17.71 19.02
C LEU A 332 -7.24 -19.14 18.74
N TYR A 333 -5.93 -19.37 18.70
CA TYR A 333 -5.34 -20.60 18.18
C TYR A 333 -4.29 -21.24 19.09
N GLY A 334 -3.98 -20.61 20.24
CA GLY A 334 -2.89 -21.02 21.12
C GLY A 334 -1.51 -20.52 20.64
N PRO A 335 -0.49 -20.58 21.52
CA PRO A 335 0.82 -19.96 21.28
C PRO A 335 1.56 -20.56 20.09
N ASP A 336 1.56 -21.88 19.94
CA ASP A 336 2.31 -22.57 18.87
C ASP A 336 1.79 -22.18 17.47
N MET A 337 0.46 -22.20 17.30
CA MET A 337 -0.16 -21.81 16.03
C MET A 337 -0.01 -20.32 15.77
N ALA A 338 -0.07 -19.48 16.82
CA ALA A 338 0.16 -18.06 16.69
C ALA A 338 1.57 -17.76 16.18
N GLY A 339 2.61 -18.38 16.77
CA GLY A 339 3.98 -18.29 16.29
C GLY A 339 4.11 -18.71 14.83
N TYR A 340 3.57 -19.88 14.47
CA TYR A 340 3.58 -20.36 13.09
C TYR A 340 2.90 -19.39 12.09
N LEU A 341 1.77 -18.78 12.47
CA LEU A 341 1.08 -17.80 11.63
C LEU A 341 1.84 -16.48 11.49
N MET A 342 2.56 -16.05 12.53
CA MET A 342 3.43 -14.88 12.47
C MET A 342 4.59 -15.11 11.49
N GLU A 343 5.24 -16.27 11.57
CA GLU A 343 6.33 -16.67 10.67
C GLU A 343 5.90 -16.73 9.20
N LYS A 344 4.65 -17.11 8.91
CA LYS A 344 4.13 -17.10 7.53
C LYS A 344 4.19 -15.72 6.87
N VAL A 345 4.06 -14.64 7.65
CA VAL A 345 4.14 -13.27 7.09
C VAL A 345 5.58 -12.91 6.76
N LEU A 346 6.55 -13.30 7.59
CA LEU A 346 7.97 -13.13 7.30
C LEU A 346 8.39 -13.97 6.09
N ALA A 347 7.92 -15.22 6.00
CA ALA A 347 8.09 -16.05 4.82
C ALA A 347 7.49 -15.40 3.57
N PHE A 348 6.27 -14.88 3.64
CA PHE A 348 5.65 -14.12 2.55
C PHE A 348 6.52 -12.92 2.12
N ARG A 349 7.07 -12.16 3.08
CA ARG A 349 7.99 -11.06 2.78
C ARG A 349 9.26 -11.55 2.09
N ALA A 350 9.86 -12.62 2.58
CA ALA A 350 11.06 -13.24 2.01
C ALA A 350 10.85 -13.67 0.54
N MET A 351 9.64 -14.07 0.17
CA MET A 351 9.29 -14.43 -1.21
C MET A 351 9.27 -13.23 -2.17
N HIS A 352 9.21 -11.99 -1.67
CA HIS A 352 9.31 -10.74 -2.46
C HIS A 352 10.73 -10.19 -2.47
N SER A 353 11.13 -9.49 -3.52
CA SER A 353 12.53 -9.02 -3.68
C SER A 353 13.02 -8.22 -2.47
N HIS A 354 12.15 -7.40 -1.86
CA HIS A 354 12.43 -6.66 -0.62
C HIS A 354 12.87 -7.54 0.55
N GLY A 355 12.31 -8.75 0.68
CA GLY A 355 12.69 -9.67 1.74
C GLY A 355 14.16 -10.07 1.70
N ARG A 356 14.79 -10.07 0.52
CA ARG A 356 16.23 -10.37 0.40
C ARG A 356 17.08 -9.26 0.99
N ALA A 357 16.69 -8.01 0.74
CA ALA A 357 17.30 -6.86 1.37
C ALA A 357 17.07 -6.85 2.88
N LEU A 358 15.82 -6.98 3.31
CA LEU A 358 15.47 -6.94 4.72
C LEU A 358 16.18 -8.04 5.53
N ASN A 359 16.18 -9.29 5.05
CA ASN A 359 16.85 -10.40 5.73
C ASN A 359 18.36 -10.19 5.81
N GLY A 360 19.01 -9.72 4.73
CA GLY A 360 20.45 -9.47 4.73
C GLY A 360 20.87 -8.28 5.60
N LEU A 361 19.94 -7.36 5.87
CA LEU A 361 20.16 -6.21 6.75
C LEU A 361 19.95 -6.52 8.24
N LEU A 362 19.33 -7.65 8.61
CA LEU A 362 19.08 -8.02 10.02
C LEU A 362 20.38 -8.12 10.83
N ALA A 363 21.40 -8.79 10.29
CA ALA A 363 22.72 -8.92 10.91
C ALA A 363 23.49 -7.59 11.02
N ARG A 364 23.02 -6.53 10.34
CA ARG A 364 23.54 -5.16 10.48
C ARG A 364 22.75 -4.35 11.49
N ALA A 365 21.52 -4.76 11.77
CA ALA A 365 20.64 -4.12 12.72
C ALA A 365 20.93 -4.58 14.16
N VAL A 366 21.21 -5.86 14.38
CA VAL A 366 21.47 -6.46 15.71
C VAL A 366 22.64 -7.43 15.64
N GLN A 367 23.27 -7.70 16.79
CA GLN A 367 24.41 -8.65 16.88
C GLN A 367 23.93 -10.09 16.77
N ASP A 368 22.87 -10.43 17.50
CA ASP A 368 22.18 -11.71 17.42
C ASP A 368 20.69 -11.45 17.14
N VAL A 369 20.16 -12.06 16.08
CA VAL A 369 18.76 -11.91 15.68
C VAL A 369 17.86 -12.79 16.55
N ASP A 370 18.38 -13.88 17.11
CA ASP A 370 17.60 -14.84 17.92
C ASP A 370 17.20 -14.25 19.28
N GLU A 371 17.84 -13.16 19.70
CA GLU A 371 17.46 -12.36 20.88
C GLU A 371 16.23 -11.47 20.64
N TYR A 372 15.72 -11.39 19.39
CA TYR A 372 14.67 -10.48 18.99
C TYR A 372 13.46 -11.19 18.38
N ASP A 373 12.28 -10.65 18.67
CA ASP A 373 11.07 -10.93 17.91
C ASP A 373 10.97 -10.03 16.69
N VAL A 374 11.08 -10.63 15.52
CA VAL A 374 11.00 -9.92 14.24
C VAL A 374 9.53 -9.85 13.78
N ARG A 375 9.10 -8.65 13.41
CA ARG A 375 7.73 -8.36 12.94
C ARG A 375 7.77 -7.54 11.65
N ASP A 376 6.96 -7.93 10.65
CA ASP A 376 6.76 -7.10 9.45
C ASP A 376 6.02 -5.80 9.80
N GLY A 377 6.49 -4.67 9.29
CA GLY A 377 5.91 -3.35 9.58
C GLY A 377 4.42 -3.21 9.26
N GLU A 378 3.87 -4.02 8.36
CA GLU A 378 2.43 -4.03 8.07
C GLU A 378 1.59 -4.44 9.29
N TRP A 379 2.12 -5.32 10.16
CA TRP A 379 1.48 -5.64 11.44
C TRP A 379 1.42 -4.42 12.35
N LEU A 380 2.52 -3.65 12.41
CA LEU A 380 2.64 -2.48 13.26
C LEU A 380 1.74 -1.34 12.78
N ALA A 381 1.73 -1.05 11.47
CA ALA A 381 0.80 -0.07 10.91
C ALA A 381 -0.67 -0.47 11.18
N GLY A 382 -0.99 -1.76 11.03
CA GLY A 382 -2.33 -2.26 11.28
C GLY A 382 -2.77 -2.12 12.75
N ALA A 383 -1.89 -2.50 13.68
CA ALA A 383 -2.16 -2.55 15.12
C ALA A 383 -2.04 -1.18 15.82
N VAL A 384 -1.18 -0.28 15.34
CA VAL A 384 -0.93 1.02 15.98
C VAL A 384 -1.68 2.15 15.27
N ALA A 385 -1.55 2.25 13.94
CA ALA A 385 -2.19 3.31 13.16
C ALA A 385 -3.63 2.98 12.75
N GLY A 386 -4.04 1.72 12.88
CA GLY A 386 -5.40 1.23 12.59
C GLY A 386 -5.63 0.86 11.13
N TRP A 387 -4.61 0.96 10.27
CA TRP A 387 -4.70 0.66 8.83
C TRP A 387 -3.34 0.25 8.25
N ASN A 388 -3.36 -0.72 7.34
CA ASN A 388 -2.20 -1.27 6.64
C ASN A 388 -2.64 -1.69 5.24
N PHE A 389 -1.74 -1.53 4.26
CA PHE A 389 -2.06 -1.68 2.85
C PHE A 389 -0.80 -1.76 1.95
N GLY A 390 0.34 -2.19 2.50
CA GLY A 390 1.61 -2.11 1.77
C GLY A 390 2.18 -0.68 1.69
N GLU A 391 1.69 0.25 2.52
CA GLU A 391 2.21 1.60 2.60
C GLU A 391 3.28 1.70 3.69
N GLY A 392 4.54 1.55 3.28
CA GLY A 392 5.69 1.66 4.18
C GLY A 392 5.86 3.00 4.87
N HIS A 393 5.32 4.09 4.32
CA HIS A 393 5.33 5.39 5.01
C HIS A 393 4.41 5.42 6.24
N LEU A 394 3.64 4.37 6.52
CA LEU A 394 2.87 4.21 7.76
C LEU A 394 3.63 3.46 8.85
N HIS A 395 4.77 2.84 8.55
CA HIS A 395 5.60 2.08 9.49
C HIS A 395 7.10 2.38 9.36
N HIS A 396 7.39 3.63 8.98
CA HIS A 396 8.74 4.23 8.92
C HIS A 396 9.08 5.05 10.18
N GLU A 397 10.06 5.94 10.11
CA GLU A 397 10.59 6.71 11.25
C GLU A 397 9.50 7.46 12.02
N GLN A 398 8.50 8.00 11.33
CA GLN A 398 7.43 8.72 12.01
C GLN A 398 6.60 7.82 12.95
N LEU A 399 6.36 6.57 12.58
CA LEU A 399 5.69 5.63 13.48
C LEU A 399 6.63 5.23 14.62
N LEU A 400 7.91 5.02 14.32
CA LEU A 400 8.93 4.71 15.33
C LEU A 400 9.03 5.81 16.39
N GLU A 401 9.10 7.08 15.98
CA GLU A 401 9.08 8.24 16.87
C GLU A 401 7.81 8.27 17.73
N ALA A 402 6.64 8.03 17.12
CA ALA A 402 5.36 8.00 17.83
C ALA A 402 5.23 6.82 18.81
N VAL A 403 5.88 5.69 18.53
CA VAL A 403 5.97 4.54 19.44
C VAL A 403 6.95 4.86 20.56
N GLN A 404 8.13 5.42 20.25
CA GLN A 404 9.13 5.80 21.23
C GLN A 404 8.62 6.83 22.24
N GLU A 405 7.85 7.83 21.79
CA GLU A 405 7.23 8.83 22.68
C GLU A 405 6.33 8.20 23.75
N GLN A 406 5.74 7.04 23.45
CA GLN A 406 4.79 6.36 24.33
C GLN A 406 5.45 5.29 25.19
N CYS A 407 6.33 4.48 24.61
CA CYS A 407 6.97 3.37 25.29
C CYS A 407 8.24 3.80 26.04
N GLY A 408 9.00 4.78 25.54
CA GLY A 408 10.30 5.14 26.11
C GLY A 408 11.24 3.94 26.17
N TYR A 409 11.56 3.36 25.00
CA TYR A 409 12.52 2.27 24.90
C TYR A 409 13.95 2.74 25.21
N GLU A 410 14.76 1.83 25.75
CA GLU A 410 16.20 1.98 25.91
C GLU A 410 16.94 1.53 24.65
N ASP A 411 18.25 1.79 24.59
CA ASP A 411 19.07 1.39 23.45
C ASP A 411 19.05 -0.13 23.24
N GLY A 412 18.74 -0.55 22.02
CA GLY A 412 18.63 -1.94 21.63
C GLY A 412 17.30 -2.61 21.98
N ASP A 413 16.37 -1.97 22.70
CA ASP A 413 15.05 -2.58 22.97
C ASP A 413 14.22 -2.76 21.68
N LEU A 414 14.29 -1.77 20.78
CA LEU A 414 13.55 -1.77 19.53
C LEU A 414 14.42 -1.21 18.40
N ARG A 415 14.71 -2.05 17.41
CA ARG A 415 15.37 -1.65 16.17
C ARG A 415 14.47 -1.86 14.98
N VAL A 416 14.62 -1.00 13.97
CA VAL A 416 13.81 -1.05 12.75
C VAL A 416 14.71 -0.96 11.53
N VAL A 417 14.59 -1.94 10.64
CA VAL A 417 15.17 -1.92 9.29
C VAL A 417 14.09 -1.44 8.33
N MET A 418 14.34 -0.33 7.66
CA MET A 418 13.42 0.28 6.71
C MET A 418 14.02 0.25 5.32
N LEU A 419 13.24 -0.19 4.32
CA LEU A 419 13.61 -0.22 2.92
C LEU A 419 12.60 0.63 2.12
N GLU A 420 13.09 1.68 1.49
CA GLU A 420 12.29 2.57 0.64
C GLU A 420 12.01 1.92 -0.71
N SER A 421 10.91 2.31 -1.37
CA SER A 421 10.69 1.89 -2.75
C SER A 421 11.81 2.36 -3.69
N GLN A 422 12.07 1.57 -4.73
CA GLN A 422 13.00 1.90 -5.80
C GLN A 422 12.45 3.05 -6.67
N PRO A 423 13.15 4.19 -6.83
CA PRO A 423 12.81 5.20 -7.84
C PRO A 423 12.98 4.65 -9.26
N ALA A 424 12.09 5.00 -10.20
CA ALA A 424 12.06 4.40 -11.53
C ALA A 424 13.37 4.57 -12.33
N HIS A 425 14.12 5.65 -12.07
CA HIS A 425 15.36 5.99 -12.77
C HIS A 425 16.63 5.55 -12.02
N ILE A 426 16.51 4.87 -10.87
CA ILE A 426 17.64 4.45 -10.04
C ILE A 426 17.56 2.93 -9.83
N PRO A 427 18.57 2.14 -10.19
CA PRO A 427 18.53 0.67 -10.07
C PRO A 427 18.77 0.15 -8.63
N ARG A 428 18.48 0.97 -7.61
CA ARG A 428 18.85 0.77 -6.20
C ARG A 428 17.72 1.18 -5.27
N GLN A 429 17.66 0.57 -4.09
CA GLN A 429 16.75 0.95 -3.01
C GLN A 429 17.53 1.54 -1.84
N ARG A 430 16.98 2.58 -1.21
CA ARG A 430 17.55 3.18 -0.01
C ARG A 430 17.11 2.37 1.21
N TYR A 431 18.05 2.02 2.09
CA TYR A 431 17.73 1.45 3.39
C TYR A 431 18.17 2.37 4.52
N ARG A 432 17.51 2.22 5.67
CA ARG A 432 17.83 2.90 6.93
C ARG A 432 17.64 1.90 8.07
N ILE A 433 18.51 1.94 9.05
CA ILE A 433 18.44 1.16 10.27
C ILE A 433 18.37 2.16 11.43
N HIS A 434 17.33 2.04 12.25
CA HIS A 434 17.11 2.90 13.39
C HIS A 434 17.03 2.07 14.67
N ASP A 435 17.55 2.64 15.75
CA ASP A 435 17.18 2.32 17.11
C ASP A 435 16.10 3.31 17.57
N ALA A 436 15.10 2.83 18.31
CA ALA A 436 14.04 3.69 18.83
C ALA A 436 14.57 4.77 19.78
N ALA A 437 15.58 4.44 20.59
CA ALA A 437 16.14 5.33 21.60
C ALA A 437 17.27 6.21 21.05
N SER A 438 18.23 5.60 20.33
CA SER A 438 19.44 6.30 19.86
C SER A 438 19.35 6.85 18.44
N GLY A 439 18.27 6.53 17.70
CA GLY A 439 17.99 7.08 16.37
C GLY A 439 18.70 6.34 15.25
N LEU A 440 19.16 7.06 14.21
CA LEU A 440 19.75 6.45 13.02
C LEU A 440 21.06 5.71 13.35
N ILE A 441 21.11 4.40 13.11
CA ILE A 441 22.32 3.57 13.21
C ILE A 441 23.09 3.60 11.90
N GLU A 442 22.42 3.36 10.77
CA GLU A 442 23.04 3.21 9.46
C GLU A 442 22.05 3.54 8.34
N GLU A 443 22.51 4.19 7.26
CA GLU A 443 21.76 4.32 6.02
C GLU A 443 22.65 4.14 4.78
N GLY A 444 22.03 3.64 3.72
CA GLY A 444 22.75 3.31 2.50
C GLY A 444 21.86 2.85 1.36
N TRP A 445 22.48 2.21 0.38
CA TRP A 445 21.82 1.68 -0.82
C TRP A 445 22.08 0.20 -1.00
N VAL A 446 21.06 -0.49 -1.53
CA VAL A 446 21.15 -1.86 -2.02
C VAL A 446 20.80 -1.91 -3.49
N ASP A 447 21.60 -2.61 -4.29
CA ASP A 447 21.32 -2.82 -5.71
C ASP A 447 20.17 -3.80 -5.91
N VAL A 448 19.17 -3.41 -6.72
CA VAL A 448 18.03 -4.30 -7.01
C VAL A 448 18.48 -5.59 -7.70
N ALA A 449 19.57 -5.53 -8.48
CA ALA A 449 20.18 -6.70 -9.11
C ALA A 449 20.65 -7.74 -8.07
N GLU A 450 21.22 -7.29 -6.94
CA GLU A 450 21.67 -8.17 -5.85
C GLU A 450 20.48 -8.82 -5.14
N MET A 451 19.38 -8.09 -5.01
CA MET A 451 18.15 -8.60 -4.38
C MET A 451 17.50 -9.70 -5.21
N VAL A 452 17.35 -9.48 -6.53
CA VAL A 452 16.63 -10.41 -7.41
C VAL A 452 17.44 -11.62 -7.85
N LYS A 453 18.76 -11.63 -7.66
CA LYS A 453 19.56 -12.82 -7.95
C LYS A 453 19.52 -13.86 -6.81
N ARG A 454 19.07 -13.49 -5.61
CA ARG A 454 19.11 -14.35 -4.41
C ARG A 454 17.77 -15.04 -4.13
N GLY A 455 17.84 -16.22 -3.51
CA GLY A 455 16.67 -16.91 -2.96
C GLY A 455 16.07 -16.18 -1.75
N PRO A 456 14.83 -16.53 -1.32
CA PRO A 456 14.18 -15.96 -0.13
C PRO A 456 15.00 -16.12 1.16
N TRP A 457 15.72 -17.25 1.27
CA TRP A 457 16.47 -17.65 2.46
C TRP A 457 17.95 -17.28 2.38
N LEU A 458 18.33 -16.45 1.40
CA LEU A 458 19.70 -16.03 1.10
C LEU A 458 20.71 -17.14 0.74
N GLU A 459 20.32 -18.41 0.91
CA GLU A 459 20.91 -19.68 0.45
C GLU A 459 22.41 -19.85 0.74
N GLU A 460 23.26 -19.06 0.10
CA GLU A 460 24.72 -19.14 0.14
C GLU A 460 25.34 -18.23 1.20
N SER A 461 24.78 -17.03 1.41
CA SER A 461 25.32 -16.06 2.37
C SER A 461 24.27 -15.05 2.79
N PHE A 462 24.19 -14.81 4.10
CA PHE A 462 23.42 -13.72 4.69
C PHE A 462 24.02 -12.34 4.39
N GLU A 463 25.27 -12.27 3.93
CA GLU A 463 25.88 -11.01 3.51
C GLU A 463 25.29 -10.52 2.19
N LEU A 464 24.64 -9.36 2.26
CA LEU A 464 24.14 -8.64 1.12
C LEU A 464 25.03 -7.40 0.87
N PRO A 465 25.60 -7.24 -0.34
CA PRO A 465 26.35 -6.05 -0.68
C PRO A 465 25.51 -4.79 -0.55
N VAL A 466 26.00 -3.83 0.21
CA VAL A 466 25.38 -2.53 0.43
C VAL A 466 26.41 -1.41 0.36
N GLU A 467 26.00 -0.28 -0.20
CA GLU A 467 26.78 0.96 -0.15
C GLU A 467 26.33 1.76 1.06
N VAL A 468 27.13 1.77 2.13
CA VAL A 468 26.87 2.58 3.32
C VAL A 468 27.18 4.03 3.00
N THR A 469 26.18 4.89 3.15
CA THR A 469 26.33 6.34 2.95
C THR A 469 26.57 7.09 4.25
N ARG A 470 26.01 6.58 5.36
CA ARG A 470 26.20 7.13 6.69
C ARG A 470 26.05 6.04 7.74
N ARG A 471 26.88 6.10 8.78
CA ARG A 471 26.79 5.28 9.99
C ARG A 471 26.94 6.20 11.20
N SER A 472 26.16 5.97 12.25
CA SER A 472 26.34 6.69 13.51
C SER A 472 27.66 6.28 14.16
N GLU A 473 28.38 7.26 14.70
CA GLU A 473 29.64 7.04 15.43
C GLU A 473 29.41 6.25 16.74
N SER A 474 28.18 6.25 17.28
CA SER A 474 27.81 5.48 18.47
C SER A 474 27.55 3.99 18.21
N ALA A 475 27.34 3.60 16.94
CA ALA A 475 27.11 2.21 16.57
C ALA A 475 28.46 1.49 16.45
N GLY A 476 28.84 0.74 17.49
CA GLY A 476 30.07 -0.04 17.53
C GLY A 476 30.32 -0.79 16.21
N ARG A 477 31.55 -0.71 15.70
CA ARG A 477 31.97 -1.41 14.48
C ARG A 477 31.52 -2.88 14.52
N PRO A 478 30.84 -3.41 13.50
CA PRO A 478 30.67 -4.85 13.39
C PRO A 478 32.06 -5.48 13.28
N ALA A 479 32.33 -6.48 14.12
CA ALA A 479 33.56 -7.26 14.05
C ALA A 479 33.62 -7.91 12.66
N THR A 480 34.76 -7.76 11.99
CA THR A 480 35.10 -8.55 10.80
C THR A 480 34.97 -10.03 11.15
N VAL A 481 33.95 -10.69 10.60
CA VAL A 481 33.84 -12.15 10.64
C VAL A 481 35.03 -12.70 9.83
N ARG A 482 35.84 -13.53 10.47
CA ARG A 482 36.90 -14.31 9.81
C ARG A 482 36.36 -15.67 9.42
#